data_AF-A0A842HAN3-F1
#
_entry.id   AF-A0A842HAN3-F1
#
_cell.length_a   1.000
_cell.length_b   1.000
_cell.length_c   1.000
_cell.angle_alpha   90.00
_cell.angle_beta   90.00
_cell.angle_gamma   90.00
#
_symmetry.space_group_name_H-M   'P 1'
#
loop_
_entity.id
_entity.type
_entity.pdbx_description
1 polymer ?
#
loop_
_entity_poly.entity_id
_entity_poly.type
_entity_poly.pdbx_seq_one_letter_code
_entity_poly.pdbx_strand_id
1 'polypeptide(L)'
;MTFESAPAWIMPDLTATPSLRIGFLALCALFILLSILDGRREGLGRKSFGVIALIGGICVGYFGADFWGALAGKFLPYPPAVLRLFGGIGGFLLFSVGFSLIGMFVFRPTRKVDDPELKRMVGTGGALAGFVLGVLSVLLMLVMVRVVGQFGESFIRGYGPVLEANSQREDSEEVPAEAQLALNSLGWIARLNASLEGLPGEDLIARIDPIPDKTYRVTDKVVRVMSDPVALDILARQPQTRRLLDDPQVQELIADEEIAALAQQRDLQGLMSHPKVVALAHDGQFTALLEEYELEAELDKALNAPAQAPTPFPVPNQPEQNDTPQVIIIEPVEGS
;
A
#
# COMPACT_ATOMS: atom_id res chain seq x y z
N MET A 1 -29.16 -23.39 8.37
CA MET A 1 -27.72 -23.51 8.07
C MET A 1 -26.99 -22.68 9.09
N THR A 2 -26.39 -23.36 10.07
CA THR A 2 -25.53 -22.76 11.08
C THR A 2 -24.22 -22.40 10.41
N PHE A 3 -23.82 -21.13 10.46
CA PHE A 3 -22.48 -20.70 10.06
C PHE A 3 -21.48 -21.43 10.97
N GLU A 4 -20.86 -22.50 10.44
CA GLU A 4 -19.63 -23.02 11.04
C GLU A 4 -18.62 -21.89 11.06
N SER A 5 -18.04 -21.64 12.23
CA SER A 5 -17.02 -20.62 12.42
C SER A 5 -15.85 -20.94 11.51
N ALA A 6 -15.40 -19.92 10.77
CA ALA A 6 -14.26 -20.01 9.88
C ALA A 6 -13.04 -20.64 10.59
N PRO A 7 -12.25 -21.46 9.91
CA PRO A 7 -11.08 -22.08 10.52
C PRO A 7 -10.08 -21.01 11.00
N ALA A 8 -9.72 -21.09 12.28
CA ALA A 8 -8.87 -20.13 13.01
C ALA A 8 -7.43 -19.93 12.48
N TRP A 9 -7.04 -20.59 11.39
CA TRP A 9 -5.70 -20.51 10.83
C TRP A 9 -5.55 -19.53 9.65
N ILE A 10 -6.66 -18.95 9.14
CA ILE A 10 -6.61 -18.07 7.95
C ILE A 10 -6.55 -16.58 8.32
N MET A 11 -7.15 -16.17 9.45
CA MET A 11 -6.89 -14.82 9.98
C MET A 11 -5.69 -14.89 10.92
N PRO A 12 -4.50 -14.39 10.52
CA PRO A 12 -3.39 -14.33 11.46
C PRO A 12 -3.87 -13.51 12.66
N ASP A 13 -3.80 -14.08 13.86
CA ASP A 13 -4.00 -13.30 15.09
C ASP A 13 -3.08 -12.07 15.01
N LEU A 14 -3.68 -10.90 14.85
CA LEU A 14 -2.99 -9.62 14.64
C LEU A 14 -2.52 -9.03 15.97
N THR A 15 -2.79 -9.70 17.10
CA THR A 15 -2.36 -9.22 18.41
C THR A 15 -0.85 -9.35 18.56
N ALA A 16 -0.19 -8.24 18.89
CA ALA A 16 1.23 -8.22 19.15
C ALA A 16 1.54 -8.95 20.46
N THR A 17 2.31 -10.04 20.38
CA THR A 17 2.78 -10.73 21.58
C THR A 17 3.88 -9.91 22.29
N PRO A 18 3.88 -9.83 23.63
CA PRO A 18 4.90 -9.09 24.38
C PRO A 18 6.34 -9.54 24.07
N SER A 19 6.53 -10.82 23.77
CA SER A 19 7.83 -11.40 23.38
C SER A 19 8.36 -10.83 22.06
N LEU A 20 7.49 -10.62 21.08
CA LEU A 20 7.87 -10.05 19.79
C LEU A 20 8.31 -8.60 19.93
N ARG A 21 7.63 -7.81 20.78
CA ARG A 21 8.03 -6.44 21.12
C ARG A 21 9.43 -6.38 21.73
N ILE A 22 9.70 -7.23 22.73
CA ILE A 22 11.01 -7.29 23.39
C ILE A 22 12.10 -7.72 22.41
N GLY A 23 11.83 -8.74 21.59
CA GLY A 23 12.77 -9.21 20.56
C GLY A 23 13.11 -8.13 19.55
N PHE A 24 12.12 -7.37 19.10
CA PHE A 24 12.29 -6.26 18.17
C PHE A 24 13.12 -5.11 18.77
N LEU A 25 12.83 -4.70 20.01
CA LEU A 25 13.61 -3.67 20.71
C LEU A 25 15.07 -4.11 20.94
N ALA A 26 15.28 -5.38 21.30
CA ALA A 26 16.61 -5.95 21.45
C ALA A 26 17.38 -5.94 20.13
N LEU A 27 16.71 -6.24 19.01
CA LEU A 27 17.30 -6.16 17.67
C LEU A 27 17.69 -4.72 17.31
N CYS A 28 16.83 -3.74 17.59
CA CYS A 28 17.13 -2.32 17.36
C CYS A 28 18.32 -1.85 18.20
N ALA A 29 18.35 -2.20 19.49
CA ALA A 29 19.46 -1.88 20.38
C ALA A 29 20.77 -2.53 19.91
N LEU A 30 20.71 -3.79 19.49
CA LEU A 30 21.86 -4.51 18.92
C LEU A 30 22.35 -3.82 17.64
N PHE A 31 21.44 -3.41 16.75
CA PHE A 31 21.80 -2.71 15.52
C PHE A 31 22.49 -1.36 15.79
N ILE A 32 22.00 -0.59 16.77
CA ILE A 32 22.64 0.67 17.21
C ILE A 32 24.03 0.37 17.79
N LEU A 33 24.17 -0.67 18.62
CA LEU A 33 25.45 -1.07 19.18
C LEU A 33 26.45 -1.48 18.10
N LEU A 34 26.03 -2.27 17.12
CA LEU A 34 26.85 -2.64 15.97
C LEU A 34 27.26 -1.40 15.17
N SER A 35 26.34 -0.45 14.96
CA SER A 35 26.63 0.81 14.27
C SER A 35 27.66 1.67 15.01
N ILE A 36 27.64 1.68 16.35
CA ILE A 36 28.66 2.32 17.19
C ILE A 36 30.02 1.65 17.00
N LEU A 37 30.06 0.31 17.06
CA LEU A 37 31.29 -0.47 16.93
C LEU A 37 31.92 -0.30 15.54
N ASP A 38 31.11 -0.32 14.50
CA ASP A 38 31.55 -0.07 13.13
C ASP A 38 31.99 1.37 12.95
N GLY A 39 31.29 2.33 13.56
CA GLY A 39 31.71 3.73 13.53
C GLY A 39 33.07 3.97 14.17
N ARG A 40 33.36 3.28 15.28
CA ARG A 40 34.69 3.31 15.90
C ARG A 40 35.77 2.72 14.98
N ARG A 41 35.44 1.70 14.18
CA ARG A 41 36.37 1.03 13.25
C ARG A 41 36.63 1.84 11.97
N GLU A 42 35.60 2.43 11.40
CA GLU A 42 35.65 3.18 10.15
C GLU A 42 36.19 4.60 10.32
N GLY A 43 35.92 5.23 11.47
CA GLY A 43 36.37 6.58 11.81
C GLY A 43 35.35 7.66 11.58
N LEU A 44 35.62 8.82 12.20
CA LEU A 44 34.73 9.98 12.17
C LEU A 44 34.42 10.42 10.74
N GLY A 45 35.44 10.65 9.90
CA GLY A 45 35.25 11.19 8.55
C GLY A 45 34.30 10.35 7.69
N ARG A 46 34.50 9.02 7.66
CA ARG A 46 33.68 8.10 6.85
C ARG A 46 32.25 7.98 7.37
N LYS A 47 32.04 7.89 8.69
CA LYS A 47 30.68 7.82 9.26
C LYS A 47 29.92 9.13 9.15
N SER A 48 30.56 10.27 9.37
CA SER A 48 29.95 11.58 9.16
C SER A 48 29.47 11.73 7.72
N PHE A 49 30.24 11.25 6.74
CA PHE A 49 29.83 11.21 5.35
C PHE A 49 28.60 10.32 5.13
N GLY A 50 28.51 9.18 5.81
CA GLY A 50 27.32 8.32 5.80
C GLY A 50 26.07 9.03 6.35
N VAL A 51 26.21 9.82 7.41
CA VAL A 51 25.09 10.62 7.96
C VAL A 51 24.64 11.67 6.94
N ILE A 52 25.59 12.40 6.33
CA ILE A 52 25.29 13.39 5.29
C ILE A 52 24.66 12.71 4.06
N ALA A 53 25.15 11.54 3.67
CA ALA A 53 24.62 10.74 2.57
C ALA A 53 23.16 10.35 2.84
N LEU A 54 22.85 9.93 4.07
CA LEU A 54 21.50 9.55 4.47
C LEU A 54 20.55 10.76 4.43
N ILE A 55 20.94 11.87 5.08
CA ILE A 55 20.11 13.10 5.12
C ILE A 55 19.92 13.66 3.71
N GLY A 56 21.02 13.78 2.95
CA GLY A 56 20.97 14.24 1.57
C GLY A 56 20.17 13.30 0.67
N GLY A 57 20.25 12.00 0.91
CA GLY A 57 19.43 11.00 0.23
C GLY A 57 17.95 11.22 0.49
N ILE A 58 17.55 11.48 1.74
CA ILE A 58 16.15 11.74 2.09
C ILE A 58 15.67 13.00 1.35
N CYS A 59 16.49 14.07 1.35
CA CYS A 59 16.17 15.28 0.60
C CYS A 59 16.03 15.01 -0.91
N VAL A 60 16.95 14.24 -1.50
CA VAL A 60 16.91 13.88 -2.93
C VAL A 60 15.71 12.99 -3.24
N GLY A 61 15.36 12.06 -2.37
CA GLY A 61 14.19 11.22 -2.54
C GLY A 61 12.89 12.02 -2.48
N TYR A 62 12.78 12.96 -1.55
CA TYR A 62 11.59 13.78 -1.38
C TYR A 62 11.43 14.85 -2.46
N PHE A 63 12.44 15.70 -2.66
CA PHE A 63 12.39 16.81 -3.63
C PHE A 63 12.67 16.37 -5.06
N GLY A 64 13.43 15.30 -5.25
CA GLY A 64 13.74 14.75 -6.56
C GLY A 64 12.75 13.70 -7.05
N ALA A 65 11.68 13.39 -6.29
CA ALA A 65 10.74 12.34 -6.63
C ALA A 65 10.17 12.49 -8.05
N ASP A 66 9.81 13.72 -8.46
CA ASP A 66 9.28 14.00 -9.78
C ASP A 66 10.33 13.79 -10.88
N PHE A 67 11.56 14.25 -10.64
CA PHE A 67 12.68 14.06 -11.57
C PHE A 67 13.01 12.57 -11.76
N TRP A 68 13.17 11.84 -10.65
CA TRP A 68 13.48 10.41 -10.68
C TRP A 68 12.32 9.58 -11.20
N GLY A 69 11.07 9.98 -10.92
CA GLY A 69 9.87 9.34 -11.46
C GLY A 69 9.76 9.53 -12.96
N ALA A 70 9.99 10.75 -13.47
CA ALA A 70 10.05 11.01 -14.91
C ALA A 70 11.17 10.23 -15.60
N LEU A 71 12.32 10.06 -14.94
CA LEU A 71 13.42 9.24 -15.45
C LEU A 71 13.05 7.76 -15.50
N ALA A 72 12.40 7.24 -14.45
CA ALA A 72 11.91 5.86 -14.38
C ALA A 72 10.82 5.59 -15.42
N GLY A 73 9.93 6.55 -15.68
CA GLY A 73 8.85 6.43 -16.66
C GLY A 73 9.32 6.25 -18.10
N LYS A 74 10.59 6.55 -18.41
CA LYS A 74 11.19 6.23 -19.71
C LYS A 74 11.41 4.73 -19.90
N PHE A 75 11.49 3.98 -18.81
CA PHE A 75 11.81 2.56 -18.81
C PHE A 75 10.65 1.68 -18.32
N LEU A 76 9.73 2.25 -17.55
CA LEU A 76 8.66 1.52 -16.90
C LEU A 76 7.28 2.10 -17.29
N PRO A 77 6.35 1.28 -17.81
CA PRO A 77 5.00 1.71 -18.17
C PRO A 77 4.09 1.69 -16.93
N TYR A 78 4.39 2.53 -15.94
CA TYR A 78 3.54 2.69 -14.75
C TYR A 78 2.95 4.11 -14.68
N PRO A 79 1.84 4.31 -13.96
CA PRO A 79 1.26 5.64 -13.78
C PRO A 79 2.21 6.63 -13.07
N PRO A 80 2.07 7.94 -13.29
CA PRO A 80 2.99 8.95 -12.78
C PRO A 80 3.18 8.92 -11.27
N ALA A 81 2.11 8.67 -10.51
CA ALA A 81 2.15 8.59 -9.06
C ALA A 81 3.03 7.43 -8.55
N VAL A 82 2.90 6.27 -9.18
CA VAL A 82 3.68 5.07 -8.86
C VAL A 82 5.15 5.29 -9.22
N LEU A 83 5.40 5.86 -10.41
CA LEU A 83 6.74 6.23 -10.86
C LEU A 83 7.39 7.25 -9.94
N ARG A 84 6.66 8.28 -9.46
CA ARG A 84 7.17 9.27 -8.51
C ARG A 84 7.60 8.63 -7.19
N LEU A 85 6.80 7.68 -6.67
CA LEU A 85 7.14 6.96 -5.44
C LEU A 85 8.40 6.12 -5.60
N PHE A 86 8.45 5.25 -6.62
CA PHE A 86 9.61 4.41 -6.89
C PHE A 86 10.83 5.22 -7.30
N GLY A 87 10.63 6.32 -8.04
CA GLY A 87 11.65 7.28 -8.39
C GLY A 87 12.26 7.93 -7.16
N GLY A 88 11.44 8.41 -6.21
CA GLY A 88 11.91 8.95 -4.94
C GLY A 88 12.74 7.95 -4.14
N ILE A 89 12.27 6.71 -4.01
CA ILE A 89 13.00 5.63 -3.32
C ILE A 89 14.31 5.30 -4.04
N GLY A 90 14.28 5.16 -5.36
CA GLY A 90 15.45 4.90 -6.19
C GLY A 90 16.48 6.01 -6.11
N GLY A 91 16.03 7.27 -6.16
CA GLY A 91 16.87 8.46 -5.99
C GLY A 91 17.53 8.53 -4.61
N PHE A 92 16.77 8.26 -3.55
CA PHE A 92 17.29 8.13 -2.18
C PHE A 92 18.40 7.08 -2.10
N LEU A 93 18.17 5.88 -2.64
CA LEU A 93 19.13 4.78 -2.59
C LEU A 93 20.38 5.08 -3.41
N LEU A 94 20.22 5.53 -4.66
CA LEU A 94 21.33 5.86 -5.55
C LEU A 94 22.21 6.97 -4.95
N PHE A 95 21.60 8.03 -4.43
CA PHE A 95 22.33 9.11 -3.78
C PHE A 95 23.05 8.61 -2.51
N SER A 96 22.34 7.93 -1.62
CA SER A 96 22.89 7.47 -0.34
C SER A 96 24.05 6.50 -0.55
N VAL A 97 23.91 5.55 -1.47
CA VAL A 97 24.96 4.58 -1.79
C VAL A 97 26.12 5.26 -2.52
N GLY A 98 25.85 6.05 -3.55
CA GLY A 98 26.88 6.75 -4.32
C GLY A 98 27.74 7.66 -3.45
N PHE A 99 27.11 8.46 -2.60
CA PHE A 99 27.81 9.37 -1.69
C PHE A 99 28.59 8.62 -0.60
N SER A 100 28.05 7.50 -0.11
CA SER A 100 28.77 6.62 0.82
C SER A 100 30.00 5.97 0.19
N LEU A 101 29.93 5.59 -1.09
CA LEU A 101 31.08 5.06 -1.84
C LEU A 101 32.18 6.12 -1.99
N ILE A 102 31.82 7.36 -2.32
CA ILE A 102 32.78 8.47 -2.39
C ILE A 102 33.46 8.68 -1.03
N GLY A 103 32.68 8.70 0.05
CA GLY A 103 33.23 8.80 1.42
C GLY A 103 34.19 7.66 1.76
N MET A 104 33.94 6.45 1.25
CA MET A 104 34.84 5.31 1.41
C MET A 104 36.18 5.49 0.67
N PHE A 105 36.21 6.15 -0.49
CA PHE A 105 37.45 6.42 -1.23
C PHE A 105 38.23 7.62 -0.71
N VAL A 106 37.54 8.69 -0.29
CA VAL A 106 38.16 9.94 0.14
C VAL A 106 38.79 9.80 1.54
N PHE A 107 38.14 9.12 2.47
CA PHE A 107 38.59 9.06 3.87
C PHE A 107 39.33 7.77 4.18
N ARG A 108 40.54 7.91 4.74
CA ARG A 108 41.31 6.76 5.22
C ARG A 108 40.68 6.18 6.50
N PRO A 109 40.65 4.85 6.66
CA PRO A 109 40.13 4.21 7.87
C PRO A 109 41.03 4.46 9.09
N THR A 110 40.43 4.62 10.27
CA THR A 110 41.11 4.88 11.56
C THR A 110 42.19 3.86 11.92
N ARG A 111 42.12 2.65 11.37
CA ARG A 111 43.13 1.59 11.61
C ARG A 111 44.55 1.99 11.18
N LYS A 112 44.69 2.98 10.29
CA LYS A 112 45.97 3.46 9.75
C LYS A 112 46.53 4.69 10.50
N VAL A 113 45.94 5.09 11.62
CA VAL A 113 46.44 6.19 12.45
C VAL A 113 47.39 5.61 13.50
N ASP A 114 48.67 5.97 13.41
CA ASP A 114 49.73 5.45 14.27
C ASP A 114 49.76 6.09 15.66
N ASP A 115 49.26 7.33 15.79
CA ASP A 115 49.20 8.06 17.05
C ASP A 115 48.07 7.52 17.97
N PRO A 116 48.39 7.01 19.18
CA PRO A 116 47.43 6.42 20.10
C PRO A 116 46.43 7.42 20.72
N GLU A 117 46.75 8.71 20.80
CA GLU A 117 45.83 9.74 21.29
C GLU A 117 44.85 10.15 20.18
N LEU A 118 45.38 10.42 18.99
CA LEU A 118 44.56 10.75 17.82
C LEU A 118 43.62 9.60 17.45
N LYS A 119 44.09 8.34 17.57
CA LYS A 119 43.27 7.14 17.36
C LYS A 119 42.11 7.03 18.35
N ARG A 120 42.28 7.49 19.60
CA ARG A 120 41.21 7.54 20.60
C ARG A 120 40.18 8.61 20.23
N MET A 121 40.61 9.83 19.90
CA MET A 121 39.70 10.93 19.51
C MET A 121 38.91 10.62 18.22
N VAL A 122 39.58 10.11 17.18
CA VAL A 122 38.93 9.73 15.93
C VAL A 122 38.01 8.53 16.12
N GLY A 123 38.39 7.60 17.00
CA GLY A 123 37.58 6.44 17.36
C GLY A 123 36.30 6.81 18.13
N THR A 124 36.38 7.73 19.10
CA THR A 124 35.20 8.21 19.83
C THR A 124 34.29 9.06 18.94
N GLY A 125 34.87 9.92 18.10
CA GLY A 125 34.11 10.66 17.09
C GLY A 125 33.38 9.74 16.11
N GLY A 126 34.07 8.70 15.62
CA GLY A 126 33.46 7.68 14.76
C GLY A 126 32.35 6.90 15.46
N ALA A 127 32.52 6.56 16.74
CA ALA A 127 31.49 5.91 17.55
C ALA A 127 30.23 6.78 17.71
N LEU A 128 30.40 8.08 17.96
CA LEU A 128 29.29 9.03 18.08
C LEU A 128 28.56 9.23 16.74
N ALA A 129 29.30 9.37 15.64
CA ALA A 129 28.71 9.41 14.30
C ALA A 129 27.99 8.09 13.95
N GLY A 130 28.56 6.96 14.34
CA GLY A 130 27.96 5.63 14.19
C GLY A 130 26.67 5.47 15.02
N PHE A 131 26.62 6.02 16.24
CA PHE A 131 25.40 6.08 17.04
C PHE A 131 24.30 6.87 16.34
N VAL A 132 24.59 8.10 15.91
CA VAL A 132 23.63 8.96 15.20
C VAL A 132 23.10 8.26 13.95
N LEU A 133 24.00 7.68 13.13
CA LEU A 133 23.61 6.93 11.95
C LEU A 133 22.75 5.71 12.30
N GLY A 134 23.12 4.95 13.33
CA GLY A 134 22.37 3.79 13.80
C GLY A 134 20.96 4.15 14.24
N VAL A 135 20.80 5.23 15.01
CA VAL A 135 19.49 5.75 15.43
C VAL A 135 18.66 6.19 14.23
N LEU A 136 19.23 6.96 13.31
CA LEU A 136 18.52 7.40 12.09
C LEU A 136 18.09 6.22 11.22
N SER A 137 18.95 5.22 11.05
CA SER A 137 18.62 4.01 10.30
C SER A 137 17.51 3.19 10.96
N VAL A 138 17.51 3.07 12.29
CA VAL A 138 16.42 2.42 13.02
C VAL A 138 15.12 3.21 12.86
N LEU A 139 15.14 4.54 12.95
CA LEU A 139 13.97 5.37 12.71
C LEU A 139 13.41 5.18 11.30
N LEU A 140 14.27 5.17 10.28
CA LEU A 140 13.85 4.92 8.89
C LEU A 140 13.25 3.52 8.72
N MET A 141 13.85 2.51 9.35
CA MET A 141 13.32 1.14 9.35
C MET A 141 11.95 1.07 10.03
N LEU A 142 11.76 1.75 11.16
CA LEU A 142 10.48 1.84 11.87
C LEU A 142 9.40 2.47 11.00
N VAL A 143 9.73 3.59 10.34
CA VAL A 143 8.84 4.23 9.36
C VAL A 143 8.47 3.25 8.26
N MET A 144 9.45 2.54 7.67
CA MET A 144 9.16 1.55 6.63
C MET A 144 8.26 0.40 7.11
N VAL A 145 8.50 -0.14 8.30
CA VAL A 145 7.65 -1.19 8.90
C VAL A 145 6.23 -0.67 9.10
N ARG A 146 6.08 0.58 9.55
CA ARG A 146 4.76 1.21 9.75
C ARG A 146 4.01 1.37 8.43
N VAL A 147 4.67 1.95 7.42
CA VAL A 147 4.12 2.11 6.08
C VAL A 147 3.65 0.75 5.55
N VAL A 148 4.56 -0.22 5.45
CA VAL A 148 4.24 -1.53 4.85
C VAL A 148 3.24 -2.31 5.70
N GLY A 149 3.29 -2.18 7.03
CA GLY A 149 2.36 -2.86 7.94
C GLY A 149 0.93 -2.33 7.83
N GLN A 150 0.75 -1.02 7.71
CA GLN A 150 -0.56 -0.41 7.47
C GLN A 150 -1.13 -0.78 6.10
N PHE A 151 -0.30 -0.76 5.05
CA PHE A 151 -0.70 -1.28 3.74
C PHE A 151 -1.10 -2.75 3.82
N GLY A 152 -0.29 -3.59 4.48
CA GLY A 152 -0.56 -5.01 4.65
C GLY A 152 -1.85 -5.29 5.40
N GLU A 153 -2.14 -4.53 6.47
CA GLU A 153 -3.38 -4.68 7.22
C GLU A 153 -4.61 -4.32 6.39
N SER A 154 -4.57 -3.22 5.63
CA SER A 154 -5.65 -2.87 4.71
C SER A 154 -5.83 -3.95 3.65
N PHE A 155 -4.74 -4.44 3.04
CA PHE A 155 -4.79 -5.52 2.06
C PHE A 155 -5.40 -6.81 2.63
N ILE A 156 -5.01 -7.24 3.83
CA ILE A 156 -5.53 -8.46 4.46
C ILE A 156 -7.01 -8.31 4.81
N ARG A 157 -7.41 -7.16 5.37
CA ARG A 157 -8.83 -6.90 5.72
C ARG A 157 -9.72 -6.80 4.49
N GLY A 158 -9.22 -6.23 3.40
CA GLY A 158 -9.96 -6.13 2.14
C GLY A 158 -10.01 -7.46 1.39
N TYR A 159 -8.85 -8.00 1.01
CA TYR A 159 -8.78 -9.17 0.13
C TYR A 159 -8.97 -10.50 0.85
N GLY A 160 -8.77 -10.56 2.17
CA GLY A 160 -8.91 -11.80 2.95
C GLY A 160 -10.26 -12.49 2.75
N PRO A 161 -11.40 -11.81 2.98
CA PRO A 161 -12.73 -12.38 2.78
C PRO A 161 -13.01 -12.80 1.33
N VAL A 162 -12.46 -12.05 0.37
CA VAL A 162 -12.67 -12.30 -1.06
C VAL A 162 -11.91 -13.54 -1.53
N LEU A 163 -10.67 -13.71 -1.07
CA LEU A 163 -9.86 -14.89 -1.32
C LEU A 163 -10.42 -16.11 -0.62
N GLU A 164 -10.93 -15.96 0.61
CA GLU A 164 -11.59 -17.02 1.36
C GLU A 164 -12.85 -17.51 0.63
N ALA A 165 -13.73 -16.58 0.19
CA ALA A 165 -14.93 -16.90 -0.58
C ALA A 165 -14.61 -17.58 -1.92
N ASN A 166 -13.50 -17.22 -2.58
CA ASN A 166 -13.06 -17.88 -3.80
C ASN A 166 -12.47 -19.27 -3.51
N SER A 167 -11.73 -19.45 -2.43
CA SER A 167 -11.13 -20.74 -2.06
C SER A 167 -12.16 -21.80 -1.65
N GLN A 168 -13.37 -21.39 -1.24
CA GLN A 168 -14.47 -22.29 -0.90
C GLN A 168 -15.30 -22.76 -2.11
N ARG A 169 -15.09 -22.19 -3.31
CA ARG A 169 -15.73 -22.71 -4.53
C ARG A 169 -14.98 -23.94 -5.01
N GLU A 170 -15.67 -25.08 -5.10
CA GLU A 170 -15.12 -26.37 -5.55
C GLU A 170 -14.47 -26.33 -6.95
N ASP A 171 -14.85 -25.35 -7.79
CA ASP A 171 -14.32 -25.16 -9.15
C ASP A 171 -13.17 -24.12 -9.22
N SER A 172 -12.76 -23.52 -8.11
CA SER A 172 -11.74 -22.48 -8.13
C SER A 172 -10.33 -23.06 -8.25
N GLU A 173 -9.60 -22.55 -9.23
CA GLU A 173 -8.14 -22.69 -9.37
C GLU A 173 -7.48 -22.39 -8.02
N GLU A 174 -6.64 -23.32 -7.52
CA GLU A 174 -5.95 -23.17 -6.24
C GLU A 174 -5.29 -21.80 -6.16
N VAL A 175 -5.53 -21.07 -5.06
CA VAL A 175 -4.90 -19.76 -4.85
C VAL A 175 -3.39 -19.92 -5.05
N PRO A 176 -2.77 -19.19 -5.99
CA PRO A 176 -1.38 -19.41 -6.34
C PRO A 176 -0.51 -19.30 -5.07
N ALA A 177 0.41 -20.24 -4.90
CA ALA A 177 1.26 -20.31 -3.70
C ALA A 177 2.00 -18.99 -3.42
N GLU A 178 2.28 -18.21 -4.46
CA GLU A 178 2.86 -16.87 -4.37
C GLU A 178 1.95 -15.86 -3.67
N ALA A 179 0.64 -15.89 -3.94
CA ALA A 179 -0.34 -15.02 -3.29
C ALA A 179 -0.49 -15.37 -1.80
N GLN A 180 -0.49 -16.66 -1.46
CA GLN A 180 -0.47 -17.10 -0.05
C GLN A 180 0.82 -16.67 0.67
N LEU A 181 1.97 -16.82 0.02
CA LEU A 181 3.25 -16.38 0.58
C LEU A 181 3.26 -14.85 0.78
N ALA A 182 2.73 -14.09 -0.17
CA ALA A 182 2.60 -12.65 -0.07
C ALA A 182 1.67 -12.24 1.10
N LEU A 183 0.52 -12.87 1.26
CA LEU A 183 -0.41 -12.60 2.36
C LEU A 183 0.18 -12.95 3.72
N ASN A 184 0.84 -14.10 3.82
CA ASN A 184 1.59 -14.50 5.02
C ASN A 184 2.71 -13.50 5.31
N SER A 185 3.36 -12.98 4.26
CA SER A 185 4.41 -11.97 4.39
C SER A 185 3.86 -10.63 4.91
N LEU A 186 2.75 -10.16 4.36
CA LEU A 186 2.10 -8.93 4.82
C LEU A 186 1.56 -9.09 6.26
N GLY A 187 1.10 -10.28 6.63
CA GLY A 187 0.62 -10.59 7.97
C GLY A 187 1.71 -10.46 9.05
N TRP A 188 2.95 -10.89 8.78
CA TRP A 188 4.05 -10.68 9.75
C TRP A 188 4.42 -9.21 9.88
N ILE A 189 4.35 -8.43 8.81
CA ILE A 189 4.63 -6.99 8.86
C ILE A 189 3.53 -6.25 9.62
N ALA A 190 2.26 -6.59 9.39
CA ALA A 190 1.14 -6.04 10.14
C ALA A 190 1.28 -6.32 11.64
N ARG A 191 1.69 -7.54 12.02
CA ARG A 191 2.01 -7.89 13.41
C ARG A 191 3.18 -7.08 13.98
N LEU A 192 4.24 -6.85 13.20
CA LEU A 192 5.32 -5.97 13.61
C LEU A 192 4.81 -4.56 13.83
N ASN A 193 4.00 -4.01 12.93
CA ASN A 193 3.41 -2.69 13.09
C ASN A 193 2.56 -2.59 14.37
N ALA A 194 1.67 -3.55 14.62
CA ALA A 194 0.91 -3.64 15.87
C ALA A 194 1.80 -3.79 17.12
N SER A 195 3.01 -4.32 16.95
CA SER A 195 4.00 -4.42 18.02
C SER A 195 4.69 -3.09 18.32
N LEU A 196 4.75 -2.18 17.34
CA LEU A 196 5.29 -0.84 17.49
C LEU A 196 4.31 0.11 18.19
N GLU A 197 3.01 -0.16 18.09
CA GLU A 197 1.96 0.59 18.78
C GLU A 197 2.10 0.43 20.30
N GLY A 198 2.22 1.55 21.02
CA GLY A 198 2.46 1.62 22.45
C GLY A 198 3.93 1.58 22.89
N LEU A 199 4.90 1.69 21.97
CA LEU A 199 6.31 1.84 22.33
C LEU A 199 6.61 3.26 22.85
N PRO A 200 7.52 3.40 23.84
CA PRO A 200 8.01 4.72 24.26
C PRO A 200 8.72 5.40 23.08
N GLY A 201 8.14 6.50 22.59
CA GLY A 201 8.60 7.20 21.40
C GLY A 201 7.65 7.13 20.19
N GLU A 202 6.48 6.50 20.32
CA GLU A 202 5.45 6.49 19.28
C GLU A 202 5.11 7.90 18.77
N ASP A 203 4.94 8.87 19.67
CA ASP A 203 4.70 10.28 19.31
C ASP A 203 5.83 10.87 18.47
N LEU A 204 7.08 10.46 18.72
CA LEU A 204 8.23 10.92 17.95
C LEU A 204 8.24 10.28 16.56
N ILE A 205 7.90 8.99 16.47
CA ILE A 205 7.79 8.26 15.20
C ILE A 205 6.67 8.86 14.35
N ALA A 206 5.50 9.12 14.94
CA ALA A 206 4.36 9.74 14.25
C ALA A 206 4.69 11.14 13.72
N ARG A 207 5.53 11.91 14.43
CA ARG A 207 6.01 13.23 13.96
C ARG A 207 7.01 13.16 12.81
N ILE A 208 7.72 12.04 12.68
CA ILE A 208 8.75 11.83 11.65
C ILE A 208 8.19 11.03 10.46
N ASP A 209 6.95 10.54 10.55
CA ASP A 209 6.31 9.82 9.47
C ASP A 209 6.23 10.72 8.21
N PRO A 210 6.90 10.34 7.10
CA PRO A 210 6.89 11.11 5.88
C PRO A 210 5.54 11.03 5.15
N ILE A 211 4.68 10.08 5.49
CA ILE A 211 3.37 9.91 4.87
C ILE A 211 2.29 10.56 5.78
N PRO A 212 1.51 11.51 5.26
CA PRO A 212 0.42 12.11 6.03
C PRO A 212 -0.64 11.08 6.46
N ASP A 213 -1.19 11.21 7.67
CA ASP A 213 -2.29 10.36 8.19
C ASP A 213 -3.50 10.28 7.23
N LYS A 214 -3.72 11.32 6.44
CA LYS A 214 -4.75 11.35 5.40
C LYS A 214 -4.52 10.26 4.35
N THR A 215 -3.28 10.07 3.90
CA THR A 215 -2.93 9.09 2.85
C THR A 215 -3.25 7.68 3.32
N TYR A 216 -2.90 7.32 4.56
CA TYR A 216 -3.22 6.01 5.12
C TYR A 216 -4.72 5.77 5.23
N ARG A 217 -5.48 6.77 5.72
CA ARG A 217 -6.95 6.68 5.82
C ARG A 217 -7.61 6.49 4.45
N VAL A 218 -7.16 7.23 3.44
CA VAL A 218 -7.70 7.09 2.08
C VAL A 218 -7.37 5.72 1.51
N THR A 219 -6.14 5.24 1.65
CA THR A 219 -5.76 3.89 1.19
C THR A 219 -6.60 2.80 1.84
N ASP A 220 -6.78 2.83 3.17
CA ASP A 220 -7.61 1.86 3.88
C ASP A 220 -9.05 1.86 3.36
N LYS A 221 -9.63 3.04 3.16
CA LYS A 221 -10.97 3.19 2.59
C LYS A 221 -11.06 2.66 1.17
N VAL A 222 -10.09 2.97 0.30
CA VAL A 222 -10.03 2.44 -1.08
C VAL A 222 -10.05 0.92 -1.06
N VAL A 223 -9.18 0.30 -0.26
CA VAL A 223 -9.09 -1.16 -0.19
C VAL A 223 -10.39 -1.78 0.32
N ARG A 224 -11.01 -1.19 1.36
CA ARG A 224 -12.31 -1.66 1.87
C ARG A 224 -13.42 -1.55 0.83
N VAL A 225 -13.53 -0.42 0.13
CA VAL A 225 -14.55 -0.23 -0.92
C VAL A 225 -14.33 -1.19 -2.09
N MET A 226 -13.07 -1.38 -2.53
CA MET A 226 -12.74 -2.32 -3.60
C MET A 226 -13.06 -3.78 -3.25
N SER A 227 -13.08 -4.10 -1.96
CA SER A 227 -13.32 -5.44 -1.46
C SER A 227 -14.78 -5.72 -1.13
N ASP A 228 -15.60 -4.67 -0.96
CA ASP A 228 -17.03 -4.77 -0.71
C ASP A 228 -17.82 -4.44 -1.99
N PRO A 229 -18.44 -5.44 -2.65
CA PRO A 229 -19.17 -5.21 -3.91
C PRO A 229 -20.37 -4.27 -3.74
N VAL A 230 -20.96 -4.19 -2.54
CA VAL A 230 -22.05 -3.25 -2.24
C VAL A 230 -21.51 -1.83 -2.15
N ALA A 231 -20.43 -1.62 -1.40
CA ALA A 231 -19.79 -0.31 -1.32
C ALA A 231 -19.29 0.17 -2.69
N LEU A 232 -18.76 -0.74 -3.52
CA LEU A 232 -18.33 -0.44 -4.89
C LEU A 232 -19.50 0.00 -5.78
N ASP A 233 -20.65 -0.69 -5.74
CA ASP A 233 -21.85 -0.31 -6.49
C ASP A 233 -22.39 1.05 -6.04
N ILE A 234 -22.39 1.31 -4.72
CA ILE A 234 -22.77 2.61 -4.17
C ILE A 234 -21.82 3.70 -4.67
N LEU A 235 -20.50 3.47 -4.60
CA LEU A 235 -19.49 4.40 -5.11
C LEU A 235 -19.72 4.71 -6.59
N ALA A 236 -19.97 3.70 -7.43
CA ALA A 236 -20.20 3.85 -8.87
C ALA A 236 -21.47 4.66 -9.20
N ARG A 237 -22.46 4.69 -8.30
CA ARG A 237 -23.70 5.47 -8.46
C ARG A 237 -23.57 6.92 -8.01
N GLN A 238 -22.49 7.27 -7.29
CA GLN A 238 -22.32 8.63 -6.77
C GLN A 238 -22.13 9.63 -7.93
N PRO A 239 -22.67 10.86 -7.83
CA PRO A 239 -22.63 11.82 -8.93
C PRO A 239 -21.21 12.20 -9.37
N GLN A 240 -20.26 12.31 -8.44
CA GLN A 240 -18.87 12.63 -8.80
C GLN A 240 -18.18 11.46 -9.48
N THR A 241 -18.35 10.23 -8.95
CA THR A 241 -17.83 9.02 -9.61
C THR A 241 -18.42 8.83 -11.00
N ARG A 242 -19.73 9.09 -11.17
CA ARG A 242 -20.36 9.04 -12.49
C ARG A 242 -19.75 10.01 -13.48
N ARG A 243 -19.37 11.22 -13.08
CA ARG A 243 -18.67 12.15 -13.99
C ARG A 243 -17.36 11.57 -14.51
N LEU A 244 -16.63 10.83 -13.67
CA LEU A 244 -15.42 10.12 -14.10
C LEU A 244 -15.76 8.93 -15.00
N LEU A 245 -16.80 8.16 -14.69
CA LEU A 245 -17.24 7.00 -15.49
C LEU A 245 -17.91 7.38 -16.82
N ASP A 246 -18.50 8.56 -16.90
CA ASP A 246 -19.14 9.14 -18.08
C ASP A 246 -18.11 9.84 -18.99
N ASP A 247 -16.85 9.94 -18.55
CA ASP A 247 -15.77 10.46 -19.38
C ASP A 247 -15.58 9.56 -20.62
N PRO A 248 -15.51 10.12 -21.84
CA PRO A 248 -15.41 9.34 -23.07
C PRO A 248 -14.21 8.38 -23.09
N GLN A 249 -13.07 8.80 -22.52
CA GLN A 249 -11.87 7.97 -22.49
C GLN A 249 -12.05 6.80 -21.50
N VAL A 250 -12.67 7.06 -20.34
CA VAL A 250 -13.00 6.00 -19.37
C VAL A 250 -14.00 4.99 -19.96
N GLN A 251 -15.00 5.45 -20.70
CA GLN A 251 -15.94 4.52 -21.37
C GLN A 251 -15.26 3.68 -22.45
N GLU A 252 -14.31 4.24 -23.20
CA GLU A 252 -13.52 3.47 -24.16
C GLU A 252 -12.71 2.38 -23.46
N LEU A 253 -12.15 2.66 -22.28
CA LEU A 253 -11.46 1.67 -21.46
C LEU A 253 -12.38 0.58 -20.91
N ILE A 254 -13.59 0.94 -20.47
CA ILE A 254 -14.56 -0.03 -19.95
C ILE A 254 -15.08 -0.96 -21.06
N ALA A 255 -15.24 -0.44 -22.28
CA ALA A 255 -15.69 -1.20 -23.44
C ALA A 255 -14.59 -2.09 -24.06
N ASP A 256 -13.34 -1.92 -23.64
CA ASP A 256 -12.22 -2.72 -24.13
C ASP A 256 -12.26 -4.14 -23.54
N GLU A 257 -12.29 -5.15 -24.42
CA GLU A 257 -12.40 -6.55 -24.02
C GLU A 257 -11.19 -7.04 -23.20
N GLU A 258 -9.98 -6.55 -23.47
CA GLU A 258 -8.77 -6.93 -22.73
C GLU A 258 -8.79 -6.34 -21.32
N ILE A 259 -9.17 -5.07 -21.19
CA ILE A 259 -9.30 -4.41 -19.88
C ILE A 259 -10.45 -5.03 -19.07
N ALA A 260 -11.57 -5.35 -19.72
CA ALA A 260 -12.69 -6.04 -19.07
C ALA A 260 -12.27 -7.43 -18.58
N ALA A 261 -11.47 -8.17 -19.35
CA ALA A 261 -10.92 -9.46 -18.92
C ALA A 261 -9.97 -9.31 -17.72
N LEU A 262 -9.07 -8.32 -17.73
CA LEU A 262 -8.18 -8.02 -16.60
C LEU A 262 -8.97 -7.63 -15.33
N ALA A 263 -9.99 -6.79 -15.48
CA ALA A 263 -10.87 -6.39 -14.38
C ALA A 263 -11.66 -7.58 -13.83
N GLN A 264 -12.16 -8.47 -14.70
CA GLN A 264 -12.89 -9.67 -14.32
C GLN A 264 -11.99 -10.67 -13.59
N GLN A 265 -10.74 -10.82 -14.04
CA GLN A 265 -9.71 -11.63 -13.39
C GLN A 265 -9.17 -10.97 -12.11
N ARG A 266 -9.59 -9.73 -11.80
CA ARG A 266 -9.07 -8.90 -10.70
C ARG A 266 -7.54 -8.72 -10.77
N ASP A 267 -6.98 -8.76 -11.97
CA ASP A 267 -5.55 -8.48 -12.20
C ASP A 267 -5.31 -6.97 -12.19
N LEU A 268 -5.23 -6.40 -10.99
CA LEU A 268 -4.96 -4.97 -10.79
C LEU A 268 -3.60 -4.55 -11.34
N GLN A 269 -2.60 -5.44 -11.30
CA GLN A 269 -1.28 -5.13 -11.83
C GLN A 269 -1.32 -5.02 -13.35
N GLY A 270 -1.96 -5.98 -14.01
CA GLY A 270 -2.24 -5.95 -15.44
C GLY A 270 -3.00 -4.68 -15.81
N LEU A 271 -4.05 -4.34 -15.05
CA LEU A 271 -4.85 -3.13 -15.30
C LEU A 271 -4.02 -1.84 -15.15
N MET A 272 -3.25 -1.69 -14.06
CA MET A 272 -2.42 -0.50 -13.82
C MET A 272 -1.25 -0.36 -14.80
N SER A 273 -0.77 -1.47 -15.37
CA SER A 273 0.31 -1.46 -16.37
C SER A 273 -0.21 -1.46 -17.81
N HIS A 274 -1.52 -1.57 -18.02
CA HIS A 274 -2.11 -1.63 -19.34
C HIS A 274 -1.86 -0.32 -20.10
N PRO A 275 -1.36 -0.33 -21.35
CA PRO A 275 -0.96 0.88 -22.06
C PRO A 275 -2.06 1.94 -22.15
N LYS A 276 -3.33 1.53 -22.33
CA LYS A 276 -4.48 2.45 -22.38
C LYS A 276 -4.79 3.10 -21.03
N VAL A 277 -4.65 2.34 -19.93
CA VAL A 277 -4.87 2.85 -18.57
C VAL A 277 -3.77 3.84 -18.21
N VAL A 278 -2.52 3.51 -18.56
CA VAL A 278 -1.38 4.41 -18.39
C VAL A 278 -1.55 5.67 -19.24
N ALA A 279 -1.98 5.55 -20.49
CA ALA A 279 -2.24 6.70 -21.37
C ALA A 279 -3.29 7.65 -20.78
N LEU A 280 -4.41 7.10 -20.27
CA LEU A 280 -5.43 7.89 -19.60
C LEU A 280 -4.90 8.57 -18.33
N ALA A 281 -4.10 7.88 -17.52
CA ALA A 281 -3.50 8.44 -16.31
C ALA A 281 -2.50 9.59 -16.60
N HIS A 282 -2.01 9.70 -17.84
CA HIS A 282 -1.17 10.79 -18.32
C HIS A 282 -1.94 11.87 -19.10
N ASP A 283 -3.24 11.68 -19.33
CA ASP A 283 -4.08 12.67 -20.02
C ASP A 283 -4.31 13.88 -19.11
N GLY A 284 -4.05 15.08 -19.64
CA GLY A 284 -4.14 16.33 -18.90
C GLY A 284 -5.57 16.71 -18.48
N GLN A 285 -6.58 16.32 -19.26
CA GLN A 285 -7.98 16.57 -18.94
C GLN A 285 -8.47 15.62 -17.86
N PHE A 286 -8.13 14.32 -17.99
CA PHE A 286 -8.48 13.34 -16.99
C PHE A 286 -7.79 13.60 -15.64
N THR A 287 -6.52 14.00 -15.65
CA THR A 287 -5.82 14.40 -14.42
C THR A 287 -6.44 15.62 -13.76
N ALA A 288 -6.89 16.63 -14.52
CA ALA A 288 -7.61 17.78 -13.95
C ALA A 288 -8.94 17.36 -13.31
N LEU A 289 -9.68 16.43 -13.93
CA LEU A 289 -10.90 15.86 -13.35
C LEU A 289 -10.62 15.09 -12.06
N LEU A 290 -9.51 14.35 -12.01
CA LEU A 290 -9.08 13.64 -10.80
C LEU A 290 -8.64 14.60 -9.67
N GLU A 291 -8.07 15.76 -10.00
CA GLU A 291 -7.68 16.76 -9.01
C GLU A 291 -8.91 17.41 -8.33
N GLU A 292 -10.00 17.59 -9.07
CA GLU A 292 -11.28 18.08 -8.54
C GLU A 292 -12.05 17.02 -7.74
N TYR A 293 -11.69 15.74 -7.91
CA TYR A 293 -12.40 14.62 -7.31
C TYR A 293 -12.05 14.44 -5.82
N GLU A 294 -13.03 14.62 -4.93
CA GLU A 294 -12.85 14.45 -3.49
C GLU A 294 -12.94 12.96 -3.08
N LEU A 295 -11.94 12.18 -3.51
CA LEU A 295 -11.88 10.73 -3.32
C LEU A 295 -12.23 10.29 -1.90
N GLU A 296 -11.67 10.94 -0.87
CA GLU A 296 -11.92 10.55 0.52
C GLU A 296 -13.39 10.66 0.92
N ALA A 297 -14.06 11.74 0.50
CA ALA A 297 -15.46 12.00 0.86
C ALA A 297 -16.40 11.02 0.15
N GLU A 298 -16.11 10.69 -1.11
CA GLU A 298 -16.89 9.72 -1.89
C GLU A 298 -16.74 8.29 -1.34
N LEU A 299 -15.52 7.89 -0.95
CA LEU A 299 -15.29 6.62 -0.26
C LEU A 299 -16.01 6.54 1.09
N ASP A 300 -16.01 7.62 1.87
CA ASP A 300 -16.74 7.67 3.15
C ASP A 300 -18.25 7.51 2.94
N LYS A 301 -18.82 8.15 1.92
CA LYS A 301 -20.23 7.98 1.58
C LYS A 301 -20.53 6.54 1.18
N ALA A 302 -19.63 5.89 0.44
CA ALA A 302 -19.80 4.51 -0.01
C ALA A 302 -19.79 3.52 1.16
N LEU A 303 -18.85 3.66 2.09
CA LEU A 303 -18.71 2.77 3.25
C LEU A 303 -19.79 2.97 4.32
N ASN A 304 -20.33 4.18 4.45
CA ASN A 304 -21.31 4.51 5.49
C ASN A 304 -22.76 4.51 4.99
N ALA A 305 -23.00 4.31 3.69
CA ALA A 305 -24.35 4.21 3.16
C ALA A 305 -25.05 2.99 3.77
N PRO A 306 -26.30 3.13 4.26
CA PRO A 306 -27.05 1.98 4.73
C PRO A 306 -27.16 0.98 3.59
N ALA A 307 -26.93 -0.31 3.87
CA ALA A 307 -27.05 -1.40 2.91
C ALA A 307 -28.47 -1.42 2.32
N GLN A 308 -28.70 -0.62 1.28
CA GLN A 308 -29.89 -0.70 0.48
C GLN A 308 -29.71 -1.97 -0.35
N ALA A 309 -30.67 -2.88 -0.23
CA ALA A 309 -30.64 -4.15 -0.95
C ALA A 309 -30.32 -3.90 -2.42
N PRO A 310 -29.42 -4.68 -3.04
CA PRO A 310 -29.07 -4.50 -4.44
C PRO A 310 -30.36 -4.52 -5.25
N THR A 311 -30.73 -3.37 -5.81
CA THR A 311 -31.80 -3.31 -6.81
C THR A 311 -31.33 -4.21 -7.94
N PRO A 312 -32.10 -5.26 -8.31
CA PRO A 312 -31.71 -6.13 -9.40
C PRO A 312 -31.40 -5.26 -10.61
N PHE A 313 -30.28 -5.56 -11.28
CA PHE A 313 -29.94 -4.91 -12.54
C PHE A 313 -31.20 -4.85 -13.41
N PRO A 314 -31.52 -3.70 -14.02
CA PRO A 314 -32.60 -3.65 -14.99
C PRO A 314 -32.21 -4.59 -16.11
N VAL A 315 -32.86 -5.76 -16.16
CA VAL A 315 -32.78 -6.67 -17.29
C VAL A 315 -33.26 -5.87 -18.49
N PRO A 316 -32.46 -5.70 -19.56
CA PRO A 316 -32.92 -5.02 -20.75
C PRO A 316 -34.14 -5.76 -21.31
N ASN A 317 -35.30 -5.12 -21.23
CA ASN A 317 -36.57 -5.44 -21.89
C ASN A 317 -36.88 -6.95 -22.03
N GLN A 318 -37.41 -7.57 -20.98
CA GLN A 318 -38.38 -8.64 -21.23
C GLN A 318 -39.69 -7.98 -21.68
N PRO A 319 -40.21 -8.32 -22.88
CA PRO A 319 -41.50 -7.80 -23.32
C PRO A 319 -42.58 -8.20 -22.31
N GLU A 320 -43.40 -7.24 -21.91
CA GLU A 320 -44.60 -7.46 -21.11
C GLU A 320 -45.40 -8.63 -21.68
N GLN A 321 -45.38 -9.76 -20.98
CA GLN A 321 -46.26 -10.89 -21.26
C GLN A 321 -47.62 -10.55 -20.64
N ASN A 322 -48.34 -9.67 -21.32
CA ASN A 322 -49.74 -9.38 -21.06
C ASN A 322 -50.59 -10.38 -21.85
N ASP A 323 -51.26 -11.29 -21.15
CA ASP A 323 -52.59 -11.84 -21.49
C ASP A 323 -52.78 -13.22 -20.83
N THR A 324 -53.44 -13.23 -19.67
CA THR A 324 -54.20 -14.40 -19.21
C THR A 324 -55.68 -14.04 -19.33
N PRO A 325 -56.47 -14.70 -20.20
CA PRO A 325 -57.90 -14.42 -20.28
C PRO A 325 -58.60 -14.91 -19.00
N GLN A 326 -59.38 -14.02 -18.38
CA GLN A 326 -60.22 -14.34 -17.24
C GLN A 326 -61.25 -15.42 -17.62
N VAL A 327 -61.17 -16.58 -16.99
CA VAL A 327 -62.18 -17.63 -17.07
C VAL A 327 -63.42 -17.16 -16.31
N ILE A 328 -64.46 -16.80 -17.05
CA ILE A 328 -65.79 -16.51 -16.52
C ILE A 328 -66.40 -17.83 -16.04
N ILE A 329 -66.50 -18.01 -14.72
CA ILE A 329 -67.25 -19.10 -14.11
C ILE A 329 -68.73 -18.74 -14.19
N ILE A 330 -69.50 -19.48 -14.98
CA ILE A 330 -70.96 -19.39 -15.01
C ILE A 330 -71.48 -20.41 -14.00
N GLU A 331 -72.12 -19.94 -12.93
CA GLU A 331 -72.86 -20.78 -11.98
C GLU A 331 -74.10 -21.39 -12.65
N PRO A 332 -74.45 -22.66 -12.36
CA PRO A 332 -75.70 -23.22 -12.82
C PRO A 332 -76.86 -22.73 -11.94
N VAL A 333 -77.87 -22.15 -12.59
CA VAL A 333 -79.18 -21.85 -12.02
C VAL A 333 -79.89 -23.18 -11.75
N GLU A 334 -80.01 -23.57 -10.48
CA GLU A 334 -80.97 -24.58 -10.06
C GLU A 334 -82.37 -23.94 -10.00
N GLY A 335 -83.32 -24.53 -10.73
CA GLY A 335 -84.72 -24.15 -10.66
C GLY A 335 -85.63 -25.16 -11.36
N SER A 336 -86.28 -25.98 -10.52
CA SER A 336 -87.66 -26.54 -10.64
C SER A 336 -88.09 -27.29 -11.89
#